data_AF-A0A137P2K8-F1
#
_entry.id   AF-A0A137P2K8-F1
#
_cell.length_a   1.000
_cell.length_b   1.000
_cell.length_c   1.000
_cell.angle_alpha   90.00
_cell.angle_beta   90.00
_cell.angle_gamma   90.00
#
_symmetry.space_group_name_H-M   'P 1'
#
loop_
_entity.id
_entity.type
_entity.pdbx_description
1 polymer ?
#
loop_
_entity_poly.entity_id
_entity_poly.type
_entity_poly.pdbx_seq_one_letter_code
_entity_poly.pdbx_strand_id
1 'polypeptide(L)'
;MKIEGVDFSLICLAFTIIILIDFIIIELVLKLGVFDLGRVWLRVLLILVVSIESIDWYLAWALPQDIVKFYYTGAVFSVSRVCLYYHMIMQQNLYWMSDKVRMLCYISLSLFITLYIVLLIISILFFGGMVSLEVMAYVHYVDLAAYIWLTLSEGFISFKAYIYSKSKVKTVSAPLWRKIQFGIIVCSICSILDIVVLVIENAGDPRIAYTVKPPIFAFKIVFECLCFQFIKGIIYSI
;
A
#
# COMPACT_ATOMS: atom_id res chain seq x y z
N MET A 1 -22.70 -20.26 17.83
CA MET A 1 -22.05 -19.69 16.64
C MET A 1 -20.88 -20.61 16.32
N LYS A 2 -21.02 -21.50 15.33
CA LYS A 2 -20.02 -22.52 15.01
C LYS A 2 -18.80 -21.83 14.37
N ILE A 3 -17.68 -21.87 15.08
CA ILE A 3 -16.35 -21.59 14.52
C ILE A 3 -15.93 -22.89 13.82
N GLU A 4 -16.39 -23.10 12.59
CA GLU A 4 -15.96 -24.22 11.74
C GLU A 4 -15.26 -23.63 10.51
N GLY A 5 -13.95 -23.85 10.43
CA GLY A 5 -13.06 -23.32 9.41
C GLY A 5 -12.04 -22.35 10.00
N VAL A 6 -10.78 -22.51 9.62
CA VAL A 6 -9.71 -21.55 9.96
C VAL A 6 -10.21 -20.15 9.63
N ASP A 7 -10.26 -19.25 10.61
CA ASP A 7 -10.73 -17.89 10.41
C ASP A 7 -9.87 -17.24 9.33
N PHE A 8 -10.46 -17.04 8.14
CA PHE A 8 -9.78 -16.47 6.98
C PHE A 8 -9.08 -15.15 7.33
N SER A 9 -9.67 -14.39 8.26
CA SER A 9 -9.12 -13.16 8.83
C SER A 9 -7.80 -13.40 9.57
N LEU A 10 -7.72 -14.49 10.34
CA LEU A 10 -6.50 -14.89 11.05
C LEU A 10 -5.41 -15.37 10.07
N ILE A 11 -5.78 -16.05 8.99
CA ILE A 11 -4.83 -16.45 7.92
C ILE A 11 -4.24 -15.19 7.28
N CYS A 12 -5.08 -14.23 6.89
CA CYS A 12 -4.63 -12.99 6.26
C CYS A 12 -3.75 -12.15 7.19
N LEU A 13 -4.09 -12.09 8.49
CA LEU A 13 -3.25 -11.45 9.50
C LEU A 13 -1.90 -12.15 9.64
N ALA A 14 -1.90 -13.47 9.82
CA ALA A 14 -0.67 -14.25 9.95
C ALA A 14 0.22 -14.10 8.71
N PHE A 15 -0.36 -14.16 7.51
CA PHE A 15 0.34 -13.97 6.25
C PHE A 15 0.95 -12.56 6.15
N THR A 16 0.20 -11.52 6.52
CA THR A 16 0.69 -10.14 6.55
C THR A 16 1.89 -10.02 7.49
N ILE A 17 1.77 -10.53 8.71
CA ILE A 17 2.86 -10.48 9.70
C ILE A 17 4.10 -11.26 9.22
N ILE A 18 3.91 -12.48 8.69
CA ILE A 18 5.01 -13.33 8.21
C ILE A 18 5.76 -12.64 7.07
N ILE A 19 5.06 -12.13 6.06
CA ILE A 19 5.70 -11.42 4.94
C ILE A 19 6.52 -10.23 5.43
N LEU A 20 5.97 -9.48 6.37
CA LEU A 20 6.62 -8.29 6.91
C LEU A 20 7.86 -8.65 7.74
N ILE A 21 7.79 -9.72 8.54
CA ILE A 21 8.92 -10.25 9.30
C ILE A 21 10.00 -10.78 8.34
N ASP A 22 9.63 -11.60 7.36
CA ASP A 22 10.55 -12.14 6.36
C ASP A 22 11.28 -11.01 5.63
N PHE A 23 10.56 -9.95 5.28
CA PHE A 23 11.15 -8.77 4.65
C PHE A 23 12.12 -8.01 5.56
N ILE A 24 11.77 -7.83 6.85
CA ILE A 24 12.68 -7.23 7.85
C ILE A 24 13.93 -8.10 8.01
N ILE A 25 13.78 -9.43 8.11
CA ILE A 25 14.89 -10.38 8.25
C ILE A 25 15.78 -10.32 7.01
N ILE A 26 15.21 -10.40 5.81
CA ILE A 26 15.92 -10.26 4.54
C ILE A 26 16.77 -9.00 4.56
N GLU A 27 16.22 -7.88 5.01
CA GLU A 27 16.95 -6.63 4.98
C GLU A 27 17.99 -6.47 6.10
N LEU A 28 17.70 -6.91 7.33
CA LEU A 28 18.65 -6.88 8.44
C LEU A 28 19.80 -7.88 8.26
N VAL A 29 19.51 -9.08 7.75
CA VAL A 29 20.47 -10.18 7.62
C VAL A 29 21.27 -10.06 6.33
N LEU A 30 20.59 -9.88 5.19
CA LEU A 30 21.27 -9.84 3.89
C LEU A 30 21.85 -8.47 3.57
N LYS A 31 21.55 -7.43 4.39
CA LYS A 31 22.01 -6.04 4.19
C LYS A 31 21.89 -5.63 2.73
N LEU A 32 20.74 -5.93 2.13
CA LEU A 32 20.52 -5.66 0.71
C LEU A 32 20.44 -4.15 0.42
N GLY A 33 20.57 -3.31 1.44
CA GLY A 33 20.45 -1.87 1.34
C GLY A 33 19.05 -1.48 0.89
N VAL A 34 18.06 -2.36 1.11
CA VAL A 34 16.66 -2.09 0.80
C VAL A 34 16.27 -0.80 1.46
N PHE A 35 16.71 -0.55 2.69
CA PHE A 35 16.49 0.68 3.45
C PHE A 35 17.38 1.88 3.05
N ASP A 36 18.48 1.69 2.31
CA ASP A 36 19.42 2.77 1.95
C ASP A 36 18.86 3.79 0.93
N LEU A 37 17.65 3.55 0.40
CA LEU A 37 16.95 4.44 -0.52
C LEU A 37 15.73 5.12 0.10
N GLY A 38 15.81 6.43 0.29
CA GLY A 38 14.75 7.14 1.00
C GLY A 38 14.84 6.88 2.50
N ARG A 39 13.78 7.17 3.25
CA ARG A 39 13.82 7.15 4.71
C ARG A 39 13.49 5.75 5.24
N VAL A 40 14.48 5.05 5.80
CA VAL A 40 14.33 3.75 6.51
C VAL A 40 13.09 3.73 7.39
N TRP A 41 12.96 4.78 8.21
CA TRP A 41 11.89 4.98 9.17
C TRP A 41 10.50 5.05 8.53
N LEU A 42 10.38 5.56 7.30
CA LEU A 42 9.09 5.61 6.59
C LEU A 42 8.56 4.20 6.32
N ARG A 43 9.47 3.27 5.99
CA ARG A 43 9.11 1.90 5.66
C ARG A 43 8.87 1.06 6.89
N VAL A 44 9.69 1.21 7.93
CA VAL A 44 9.41 0.61 9.24
C VAL A 44 8.06 1.08 9.76
N LEU A 45 7.77 2.38 9.66
CA LEU A 45 6.46 2.93 10.05
C LEU A 45 5.33 2.36 9.18
N LEU A 46 5.50 2.28 7.86
CA LEU A 46 4.52 1.69 6.96
C LEU A 46 4.21 0.22 7.32
N ILE A 47 5.24 -0.57 7.62
CA ILE A 47 5.11 -1.97 8.04
C ILE A 47 4.31 -2.09 9.34
N LEU A 48 4.64 -1.26 10.33
CA LEU A 48 3.93 -1.21 11.60
C LEU A 48 2.46 -0.81 11.40
N VAL A 49 2.20 0.22 10.58
CA VAL A 49 0.84 0.69 10.27
C VAL A 49 0.01 -0.40 9.60
N VAL A 50 0.56 -1.09 8.59
CA VAL A 50 -0.12 -2.22 7.90
C VAL A 50 -0.44 -3.35 8.89
N SER A 51 0.48 -3.64 9.81
CA SER A 51 0.29 -4.68 10.82
C SER A 51 -0.82 -4.32 11.81
N ILE A 52 -0.83 -3.08 12.32
CA ILE A 52 -1.84 -2.61 13.27
C ILE A 52 -3.21 -2.52 12.59
N GLU A 53 -3.29 -2.01 11.36
CA GLU A 53 -4.51 -2.00 10.55
C GLU A 53 -5.10 -3.42 10.42
N SER A 54 -4.25 -4.42 10.15
CA SER A 54 -4.68 -5.81 10.01
C SER A 54 -5.25 -6.40 11.31
N ILE A 55 -4.64 -6.03 12.44
CA ILE A 55 -5.11 -6.43 13.78
C ILE A 55 -6.47 -5.79 14.07
N ASP A 56 -6.63 -4.49 13.78
CA ASP A 56 -7.89 -3.78 14.02
C ASP A 56 -9.04 -4.36 13.18
N TRP A 57 -8.80 -4.68 11.90
CA TRP A 57 -9.82 -5.34 11.08
C TRP A 57 -10.17 -6.72 11.62
N TYR A 58 -9.18 -7.52 12.04
CA TYR A 58 -9.45 -8.80 12.69
C TYR A 58 -10.30 -8.65 13.96
N LEU A 59 -9.94 -7.71 14.85
CA LEU A 59 -10.64 -7.47 16.10
C LEU A 59 -12.06 -6.94 15.89
N ALA A 60 -12.28 -6.11 14.88
CA ALA A 60 -13.62 -5.65 14.50
C ALA A 60 -14.58 -6.81 14.19
N TRP A 61 -14.06 -7.90 13.62
CA TRP A 61 -14.83 -9.11 13.30
C TRP A 61 -14.92 -10.10 14.48
N ALA A 62 -13.85 -10.23 15.26
CA ALA A 62 -13.80 -11.12 16.40
C ALA A 62 -14.60 -10.60 17.61
N LEU A 63 -14.76 -9.28 17.74
CA LEU A 63 -15.43 -8.60 18.85
C LEU A 63 -16.50 -7.63 18.34
N PRO A 64 -17.65 -8.11 17.83
CA PRO A 64 -18.68 -7.27 17.21
C PRO A 64 -19.26 -6.19 18.14
N GLN A 65 -19.25 -6.42 19.45
CA GLN A 65 -19.70 -5.44 20.45
C GLN A 65 -18.83 -4.17 20.50
N ASP A 66 -17.56 -4.28 20.07
CA ASP A 66 -16.58 -3.20 20.06
C ASP A 66 -16.26 -2.72 18.62
N ILE A 67 -17.08 -3.12 17.63
CA ILE A 67 -16.82 -2.93 16.20
C ILE A 67 -16.51 -1.47 15.85
N VAL A 68 -17.24 -0.51 16.42
CA VAL A 68 -17.06 0.94 16.15
C VAL A 68 -15.66 1.41 16.54
N LYS A 69 -15.13 0.92 17.66
CA LYS A 69 -13.80 1.29 18.16
C LYS A 69 -12.72 0.80 17.20
N PHE A 70 -12.79 -0.46 16.80
CA PHE A 70 -11.80 -1.07 15.90
C PHE A 70 -11.91 -0.58 14.46
N TYR A 71 -13.12 -0.27 14.00
CA TYR A 71 -13.33 0.39 12.71
C TYR A 71 -12.69 1.78 12.67
N TYR A 72 -12.82 2.55 13.75
CA TYR A 72 -12.24 3.88 13.84
C TYR A 72 -10.72 3.83 13.77
N THR A 73 -10.09 2.99 14.60
CA THR A 73 -8.62 2.86 14.60
C THR A 73 -8.12 2.25 13.29
N GLY A 74 -8.82 1.23 12.76
CA GLY A 74 -8.55 0.65 11.45
C GLY A 74 -8.56 1.69 10.34
N ALA A 75 -9.57 2.57 10.28
CA ALA A 75 -9.65 3.64 9.30
C ALA A 75 -8.48 4.64 9.40
N VAL A 76 -8.08 5.04 10.62
CA VAL A 76 -6.91 5.92 10.83
C VAL A 76 -5.63 5.27 10.30
N PHE A 77 -5.43 3.97 10.58
CA PHE A 77 -4.27 3.25 10.08
C PHE A 77 -4.35 3.00 8.56
N SER A 78 -5.52 2.76 7.99
CA SER A 78 -5.72 2.69 6.53
C SER A 78 -5.31 4.01 5.86
N VAL A 79 -5.77 5.15 6.37
CA VAL A 79 -5.37 6.47 5.82
C VAL A 79 -3.85 6.67 5.91
N SER A 80 -3.28 6.35 7.07
CA SER A 80 -1.84 6.44 7.31
C SER A 80 -1.06 5.55 6.34
N ARG A 81 -1.51 4.29 6.14
CA ARG A 81 -0.89 3.32 5.22
C ARG A 81 -0.84 3.90 3.82
N VAL A 82 -1.97 4.35 3.29
CA VAL A 82 -2.08 4.81 1.90
C VAL A 82 -1.20 6.05 1.66
N CYS A 83 -1.13 6.98 2.63
CA CYS A 83 -0.25 8.15 2.54
C CYS A 83 1.24 7.77 2.59
N LEU A 84 1.62 6.94 3.55
CA LEU A 84 3.01 6.45 3.71
C LEU A 84 3.47 5.65 2.49
N TYR A 85 2.57 4.83 1.95
CA TYR A 85 2.83 4.01 0.78
C TYR A 85 3.04 4.85 -0.48
N TYR A 86 2.17 5.84 -0.73
CA TYR A 86 2.36 6.75 -1.88
C TYR A 86 3.68 7.52 -1.76
N HIS A 87 4.04 7.99 -0.56
CA HIS A 87 5.35 8.62 -0.33
C HIS A 87 6.52 7.65 -0.58
N MET A 88 6.39 6.39 -0.16
CA MET A 88 7.40 5.35 -0.38
C MET A 88 7.65 5.12 -1.88
N ILE A 89 6.60 4.90 -2.66
CA ILE A 89 6.72 4.66 -4.11
C ILE A 89 7.49 5.82 -4.76
N MET A 90 7.17 7.06 -4.38
CA MET A 90 7.83 8.25 -4.89
C MET A 90 9.32 8.29 -4.55
N GLN A 91 9.66 8.02 -3.30
CA GLN A 91 11.05 8.00 -2.82
C GLN A 91 11.88 6.91 -3.50
N GLN A 92 11.31 5.73 -3.70
CA GLN A 92 12.00 4.61 -4.33
C GLN A 92 12.29 4.84 -5.81
N ASN A 93 11.49 5.68 -6.46
CA ASN A 93 11.57 5.93 -7.90
C ASN A 93 12.34 7.20 -8.28
N LEU A 94 12.97 7.87 -7.31
CA LEU A 94 13.73 9.10 -7.55
C LEU A 94 14.88 8.95 -8.55
N TYR A 95 15.43 7.74 -8.73
CA TYR A 95 16.61 7.51 -9.58
C TYR A 95 16.38 7.76 -11.07
N TRP A 96 15.12 7.70 -11.55
CA TRP A 96 14.78 7.99 -12.95
C TRP A 96 13.98 9.28 -13.13
N MET A 97 13.45 9.84 -12.06
CA MET A 97 12.58 11.02 -12.12
C MET A 97 13.40 12.29 -12.36
N SER A 98 12.99 13.08 -13.37
CA SER A 98 13.49 14.45 -13.52
C SER A 98 12.91 15.36 -12.44
N ASP A 99 13.53 16.51 -12.20
CA ASP A 99 13.08 17.48 -11.19
C ASP A 99 11.61 17.91 -11.40
N LYS A 100 11.20 18.09 -12.66
CA LYS A 100 9.81 18.44 -13.01
C LYS A 100 8.82 17.34 -12.65
N VAL A 101 9.14 16.08 -12.98
CA VAL A 101 8.28 14.94 -12.65
C VAL A 101 8.21 14.77 -11.13
N ARG A 102 9.35 14.85 -10.45
CA ARG A 102 9.43 14.79 -8.99
C ARG A 102 8.53 15.84 -8.34
N MET A 103 8.62 17.09 -8.78
CA MET A 103 7.79 18.18 -8.27
C MET A 103 6.29 17.90 -8.46
N LEU A 104 5.86 17.51 -9.66
CA LEU A 104 4.46 17.21 -9.95
C LEU A 104 3.93 16.06 -9.10
N CYS A 105 4.74 15.02 -8.89
CA CYS A 105 4.34 13.91 -8.04
C CYS A 105 4.23 14.29 -6.56
N TYR A 106 5.09 15.18 -6.03
CA TYR A 106 4.94 15.70 -4.66
C TYR A 106 3.73 16.62 -4.49
N ILE A 107 3.39 17.41 -5.51
CA ILE A 107 2.14 18.18 -5.54
C ILE A 107 0.94 17.21 -5.50
N SER A 108 0.96 16.18 -6.35
CA SER A 108 -0.05 15.12 -6.38
C SER A 108 -0.21 14.43 -5.02
N LEU A 109 0.90 14.02 -4.39
CA LEU A 109 0.90 13.46 -3.04
C LEU A 109 0.31 14.41 -1.99
N SER A 110 0.62 15.71 -2.07
CA SER A 110 0.11 16.70 -1.11
C SER A 110 -1.40 16.88 -1.23
N LEU A 111 -1.92 16.93 -2.47
CA LEU A 111 -3.36 16.98 -2.72
C LEU A 111 -4.05 15.70 -2.23
N PHE A 112 -3.45 14.55 -2.48
CA PHE A 112 -3.93 13.26 -2.03
C PHE A 112 -4.02 13.14 -0.50
N ILE A 113 -2.98 13.56 0.21
CA ILE A 113 -2.97 13.59 1.69
C ILE A 113 -4.04 14.53 2.22
N THR A 114 -4.18 15.73 1.61
CA THR A 114 -5.19 16.71 2.01
C THR A 114 -6.61 16.14 1.88
N LEU A 115 -6.87 15.42 0.78
CA LEU A 115 -8.15 14.74 0.56
C LEU A 115 -8.46 13.73 1.68
N TYR A 116 -7.49 12.89 2.04
CA TYR A 116 -7.66 11.89 3.09
C TYR A 116 -7.81 12.48 4.48
N ILE A 117 -7.15 13.60 4.78
CA ILE A 117 -7.37 14.34 6.04
C ILE A 117 -8.83 14.81 6.12
N VAL A 118 -9.40 15.31 5.02
CA VAL A 118 -10.81 15.71 4.97
C VAL A 118 -11.72 14.51 5.22
N LEU A 119 -11.46 13.36 4.59
CA LEU A 119 -12.25 12.13 4.82
C LEU A 119 -12.19 11.65 6.27
N LEU A 120 -11.01 11.71 6.88
CA LEU A 120 -10.82 11.35 8.28
C LEU A 120 -11.60 12.29 9.21
N ILE A 121 -11.54 13.61 8.97
CA ILE A 121 -12.31 14.59 9.75
C ILE A 121 -13.81 14.33 9.63
N ILE A 122 -14.33 14.10 8.43
CA ILE A 122 -15.76 13.82 8.23
C ILE A 122 -16.17 12.54 8.97
N SER A 123 -15.32 11.51 8.92
CA SER A 123 -15.57 10.25 9.63
C SER A 123 -15.58 10.46 11.15
N ILE A 124 -14.65 11.25 11.70
CA ILE A 124 -14.64 11.65 13.13
C ILE A 124 -15.95 12.36 13.51
N LEU A 125 -16.36 13.33 12.70
CA LEU A 125 -17.59 14.10 12.95
C LEU A 125 -18.84 13.23 12.88
N PHE A 126 -18.88 12.26 11.97
CA PHE A 126 -19.97 11.28 11.87
C PHE A 126 -20.06 10.42 13.13
N PHE A 127 -18.96 9.83 13.59
CA PHE A 127 -18.94 9.04 14.83
C PHE A 127 -19.21 9.90 16.08
N GLY A 128 -18.92 11.20 16.03
CA GLY A 128 -19.30 12.17 17.06
C GLY A 128 -20.77 12.61 17.01
N GLY A 129 -21.57 12.10 16.08
CA GLY A 129 -22.99 12.45 15.92
C GLY A 129 -23.24 13.84 15.33
N MET A 130 -22.23 14.48 14.75
CA MET A 130 -22.30 15.84 14.21
C MET A 130 -22.65 15.88 12.71
N VAL A 131 -22.64 14.74 12.03
CA VAL A 131 -22.82 14.62 10.57
C VAL A 131 -23.85 13.53 10.27
N SER A 132 -24.69 13.76 9.25
CA SER A 132 -25.73 12.81 8.85
C SER A 132 -25.18 11.62 8.05
N LEU A 133 -25.95 10.54 7.98
CA LEU A 133 -25.62 9.34 7.21
C LEU A 133 -25.48 9.63 5.69
N GLU A 134 -26.23 10.61 5.17
CA GLU A 134 -26.15 11.01 3.75
C GLU A 134 -24.74 11.51 3.38
N VAL A 135 -24.06 12.20 4.29
CA VAL A 135 -22.69 12.67 4.07
C VAL A 135 -21.71 11.49 3.97
N MET A 136 -21.94 10.41 4.71
CA MET A 136 -21.11 9.21 4.63
C MET A 136 -21.19 8.50 3.27
N ALA A 137 -22.32 8.59 2.56
CA ALA A 137 -22.42 8.09 1.19
C ALA A 137 -21.45 8.83 0.25
N TYR A 138 -21.31 10.16 0.41
CA TYR A 138 -20.33 10.94 -0.35
C TYR A 138 -18.88 10.62 0.03
N VAL A 139 -18.60 10.34 1.31
CA VAL A 139 -17.27 9.90 1.76
C VAL A 139 -16.80 8.65 1.01
N HIS A 140 -17.69 7.66 0.81
CA HIS A 140 -17.37 6.46 0.06
C HIS A 140 -16.98 6.74 -1.40
N TYR A 141 -17.68 7.65 -2.08
CA TYR A 141 -17.33 8.03 -3.45
C TYR A 141 -15.98 8.77 -3.53
N VAL A 142 -15.67 9.58 -2.53
CA VAL A 142 -14.38 10.29 -2.48
C VAL A 142 -13.23 9.34 -2.18
N ASP A 143 -13.42 8.37 -1.28
CA ASP A 143 -12.43 7.31 -1.03
C ASP A 143 -12.19 6.46 -2.29
N LEU A 144 -13.26 6.11 -3.02
CA LEU A 144 -13.16 5.44 -4.33
C LEU A 144 -12.30 6.25 -5.32
N ALA A 145 -12.55 7.56 -5.43
CA ALA A 145 -11.79 8.44 -6.31
C ALA A 145 -10.30 8.53 -5.89
N ALA A 146 -10.02 8.54 -4.58
CA ALA A 146 -8.66 8.53 -4.06
C ALA A 146 -7.95 7.20 -4.40
N TYR A 147 -8.62 6.06 -4.25
CA TYR A 147 -8.06 4.76 -4.66
C TYR A 147 -7.74 4.68 -6.15
N ILE A 148 -8.61 5.23 -7.01
CA ILE A 148 -8.36 5.34 -8.45
C ILE A 148 -7.13 6.23 -8.72
N TRP A 149 -7.02 7.37 -8.02
CA TRP A 149 -5.85 8.25 -8.12
C TRP A 149 -4.55 7.50 -7.79
N LEU A 150 -4.53 6.78 -6.66
CA LEU A 150 -3.36 6.00 -6.24
C LEU A 150 -2.99 4.96 -7.30
N THR A 151 -3.97 4.20 -7.78
CA THR A 151 -3.77 3.16 -8.80
C THR A 151 -3.20 3.73 -10.10
N LEU A 152 -3.69 4.88 -10.55
CA LEU A 152 -3.14 5.58 -11.73
C LEU A 152 -1.70 6.03 -11.51
N SER A 153 -1.38 6.51 -10.31
CA SER A 153 -0.03 6.95 -9.94
C SER A 153 0.96 5.79 -9.94
N GLU A 154 0.57 4.65 -9.37
CA GLU A 154 1.34 3.41 -9.40
C GLU A 154 1.54 2.89 -10.82
N GLY A 155 0.49 2.89 -11.64
CA GLY A 155 0.57 2.47 -13.04
C GLY A 155 1.55 3.35 -13.82
N PHE A 156 1.49 4.67 -13.63
CA PHE A 156 2.44 5.61 -14.23
C PHE A 156 3.88 5.34 -13.80
N ILE A 157 4.11 5.15 -12.50
CA ILE A 157 5.45 4.92 -11.94
C ILE A 157 6.00 3.58 -12.42
N SER A 158 5.21 2.51 -12.37
CA SER A 158 5.57 1.17 -12.85
C SER A 158 5.92 1.18 -14.35
N PHE A 159 5.14 1.89 -15.16
CA PHE A 159 5.41 2.05 -16.58
C PHE A 159 6.73 2.79 -16.85
N LYS A 160 6.97 3.90 -16.14
CA LYS A 160 8.23 4.66 -16.28
C LYS A 160 9.44 3.86 -15.80
N ALA A 161 9.30 3.14 -14.67
CA ALA A 161 10.32 2.24 -14.18
C ALA A 161 10.65 1.13 -15.18
N TYR A 162 9.64 0.56 -15.86
CA TYR A 162 9.82 -0.43 -16.91
C TYR A 162 10.63 0.13 -18.08
N ILE A 163 10.23 1.29 -18.63
CA ILE A 163 10.92 1.92 -19.76
C ILE A 163 12.37 2.25 -19.41
N TYR A 164 12.58 2.86 -18.24
CA TYR A 164 13.92 3.21 -17.77
C TYR A 164 14.79 1.95 -17.60
N SER A 165 14.28 0.93 -16.91
CA SER A 165 15.01 -0.31 -16.66
C SER A 165 15.31 -1.09 -17.93
N LYS A 166 14.38 -1.09 -18.91
CA LYS A 166 14.64 -1.67 -20.23
C LYS A 166 15.79 -0.97 -20.95
N SER A 167 15.92 0.35 -20.79
CA SER A 167 16.98 1.13 -21.45
C SER A 167 18.35 1.01 -20.77
N LYS A 168 18.38 0.87 -19.43
CA LYS A 168 19.63 0.89 -18.63
C LYS A 168 20.08 -0.47 -18.15
N VAL A 169 19.14 -1.34 -17.73
CA VAL A 169 19.46 -2.63 -17.11
C VAL A 169 19.56 -3.73 -18.15
N LYS A 170 18.65 -3.78 -19.12
CA LYS A 170 18.67 -4.84 -20.16
C LYS A 170 19.98 -4.86 -20.95
N THR A 171 20.58 -3.69 -21.17
CA THR A 171 21.85 -3.53 -21.88
C THR A 171 23.03 -4.08 -21.09
N VAL A 172 22.96 -4.10 -19.76
CA VAL A 172 24.03 -4.56 -18.86
C VAL A 172 23.83 -6.00 -18.40
N SER A 173 22.61 -6.40 -18.08
CA SER A 173 22.29 -7.75 -17.59
C SER A 173 20.87 -8.18 -17.96
N ALA A 174 20.75 -9.03 -18.97
CA ALA A 174 19.48 -9.63 -19.37
C ALA A 174 18.83 -10.50 -18.26
N PRO A 175 19.57 -11.31 -17.47
CA PRO A 175 18.98 -12.05 -16.35
C PRO A 175 18.36 -11.14 -15.30
N LEU A 176 19.02 -10.03 -14.97
CA LEU A 176 18.54 -9.08 -13.97
C LEU A 176 17.34 -8.28 -14.49
N TRP A 177 17.36 -7.91 -15.77
CA TRP A 177 16.20 -7.33 -16.44
C TRP A 177 14.96 -8.22 -16.33
N ARG A 178 15.08 -9.54 -16.54
CA ARG A 178 13.95 -10.47 -16.39
C ARG A 178 13.39 -10.48 -14.97
N LYS A 179 14.23 -10.37 -13.93
CA LYS A 179 13.80 -10.28 -12.53
C LYS A 179 13.01 -8.98 -12.26
N ILE A 180 13.50 -7.85 -12.76
CA ILE A 180 12.80 -6.56 -12.67
C ILE A 180 11.46 -6.62 -13.41
N GLN A 181 11.45 -7.17 -14.62
CA GLN A 181 10.23 -7.35 -15.40
C GLN A 181 9.19 -8.19 -14.65
N PHE A 182 9.62 -9.31 -14.04
CA PHE A 182 8.75 -10.15 -13.23
C PHE A 182 8.15 -9.37 -12.06
N GLY A 183 8.96 -8.64 -11.31
CA GLY A 183 8.44 -7.91 -10.17
C GLY A 183 7.55 -6.70 -10.55
N ILE A 184 7.79 -6.03 -11.68
CA ILE A 184 6.84 -5.03 -12.23
C ILE A 184 5.50 -5.68 -12.59
N ILE A 185 5.51 -6.90 -13.16
CA ILE A 185 4.29 -7.66 -13.44
C ILE A 185 3.55 -7.96 -12.13
N VAL A 186 4.26 -8.42 -11.10
CA VAL A 186 3.67 -8.68 -9.78
C VAL A 186 3.02 -7.41 -9.19
N CYS A 187 3.71 -6.25 -9.25
CA CYS A 187 3.15 -4.98 -8.77
C CYS A 187 1.90 -4.60 -9.56
N SER A 188 1.90 -4.79 -10.88
CA SER A 188 0.75 -4.53 -11.75
C SER A 188 -0.45 -5.43 -11.41
N ILE A 189 -0.20 -6.72 -11.11
CA ILE A 189 -1.24 -7.64 -10.64
C ILE A 189 -1.80 -7.16 -9.30
N CYS A 190 -0.96 -6.70 -8.37
CA CYS A 190 -1.42 -6.16 -7.09
C CYS A 190 -2.30 -4.92 -7.28
N SER A 191 -1.93 -3.99 -8.17
CA SER A 191 -2.79 -2.83 -8.51
C SER A 191 -4.13 -3.24 -9.13
N ILE A 192 -4.19 -4.32 -9.92
CA ILE A 192 -5.46 -4.87 -10.42
C ILE A 192 -6.27 -5.47 -9.26
N LEU A 193 -5.63 -6.20 -8.35
CA LEU A 193 -6.29 -6.75 -7.17
C LEU A 193 -6.84 -5.64 -6.27
N ASP A 194 -6.18 -4.49 -6.14
CA ASP A 194 -6.71 -3.34 -5.42
C ASP A 194 -8.04 -2.86 -6.02
N ILE A 195 -8.17 -2.81 -7.35
CA ILE A 195 -9.44 -2.51 -8.03
C ILE A 195 -10.49 -3.59 -7.75
N VAL A 196 -10.11 -4.87 -7.81
CA VAL A 196 -11.05 -5.97 -7.53
C VAL A 196 -11.58 -5.89 -6.10
N VAL A 197 -10.69 -5.63 -5.14
CA VAL A 197 -11.05 -5.51 -3.72
C VAL A 197 -11.93 -4.29 -3.47
N LEU A 198 -11.68 -3.18 -4.17
CA LEU A 198 -12.52 -2.00 -4.16
C LEU A 198 -13.93 -2.28 -4.72
N VAL A 199 -14.03 -3.09 -5.78
CA VAL A 199 -15.33 -3.54 -6.32
C VAL A 199 -16.05 -4.43 -5.31
N ILE A 200 -15.35 -5.37 -4.66
CA ILE A 200 -15.94 -6.26 -3.64
C ILE A 200 -16.50 -5.46 -2.45
N GLU A 201 -15.73 -4.48 -1.98
CA GLU A 201 -16.16 -3.56 -0.91
C GLU A 201 -17.46 -2.82 -1.29
N ASN A 202 -17.53 -2.28 -2.51
CA ASN A 202 -18.70 -1.55 -2.99
C ASN A 202 -19.88 -2.46 -3.40
N ALA A 203 -19.62 -3.74 -3.68
CA ALA A 203 -20.66 -4.75 -3.95
C ALA A 203 -21.36 -5.26 -2.68
N GLY A 204 -20.95 -4.79 -1.50
CA GLY A 204 -21.62 -5.09 -0.23
C GLY A 204 -20.92 -6.15 0.63
N ASP A 205 -19.68 -6.54 0.31
CA ASP A 205 -18.88 -7.44 1.17
C ASP A 205 -17.61 -6.74 1.72
N PRO A 206 -17.78 -5.77 2.64
CA PRO A 206 -16.66 -5.08 3.26
C PRO A 206 -15.80 -6.02 4.11
N ARG A 207 -16.36 -7.12 4.62
CA ARG A 207 -15.63 -8.07 5.46
C ARG A 207 -14.51 -8.75 4.68
N ILE A 208 -14.83 -9.30 3.49
CA ILE A 208 -13.81 -9.91 2.63
C ILE A 208 -12.82 -8.84 2.18
N ALA A 209 -13.30 -7.65 1.78
CA ALA A 209 -12.44 -6.59 1.29
C ALA A 209 -11.37 -6.18 2.33
N TYR A 210 -11.78 -5.80 3.55
CA TYR A 210 -10.84 -5.36 4.60
C TYR A 210 -9.96 -6.48 5.15
N THR A 211 -10.36 -7.74 4.97
CA THR A 211 -9.52 -8.90 5.31
C THR A 211 -8.39 -9.11 4.31
N VAL A 212 -8.66 -8.88 3.01
CA VAL A 212 -7.70 -9.16 1.92
C VAL A 212 -6.86 -7.93 1.53
N LYS A 213 -7.32 -6.71 1.84
CA LYS A 213 -6.55 -5.46 1.58
C LYS A 213 -5.15 -5.48 2.19
N PRO A 214 -4.96 -5.72 3.51
CA PRO A 214 -3.64 -5.66 4.12
C PRO A 214 -2.61 -6.64 3.54
N PRO A 215 -2.91 -7.93 3.30
CA PRO A 215 -1.93 -8.86 2.73
C PRO A 215 -1.54 -8.50 1.29
N ILE A 216 -2.45 -7.97 0.47
CA ILE A 216 -2.12 -7.46 -0.87
C ILE A 216 -1.13 -6.30 -0.76
N PHE A 217 -1.39 -5.35 0.13
CA PHE A 217 -0.49 -4.21 0.35
C PHE A 217 0.87 -4.64 0.88
N ALA A 218 0.93 -5.59 1.82
CA ALA A 218 2.19 -6.13 2.32
C ALA A 218 3.02 -6.78 1.19
N PHE A 219 2.38 -7.58 0.35
CA PHE A 219 3.03 -8.20 -0.82
C PHE A 219 3.59 -7.14 -1.77
N LYS A 220 2.80 -6.12 -2.06
CA LYS A 220 3.18 -5.00 -2.93
C LYS A 220 4.38 -4.23 -2.40
N ILE A 221 4.38 -3.88 -1.11
CA ILE A 221 5.49 -3.18 -0.45
C ILE A 221 6.79 -3.98 -0.61
N VAL A 222 6.74 -5.29 -0.34
CA VAL A 222 7.92 -6.17 -0.43
C VAL A 222 8.45 -6.22 -1.86
N PHE A 223 7.59 -6.45 -2.85
CA PHE A 223 8.03 -6.57 -4.25
C PHE A 223 8.55 -5.25 -4.81
N GLU A 224 7.89 -4.13 -4.54
CA GLU A 224 8.40 -2.82 -4.95
C GLU A 224 9.77 -2.55 -4.34
N CYS A 225 9.92 -2.77 -3.04
CA CYS A 225 11.21 -2.62 -2.37
C CYS A 225 12.31 -3.48 -3.01
N LEU A 226 12.04 -4.74 -3.33
CA LEU A 226 13.02 -5.64 -3.96
C LEU A 226 13.35 -5.23 -5.40
N CYS A 227 12.35 -4.92 -6.21
CA CYS A 227 12.52 -4.50 -7.61
C CYS A 227 13.41 -3.27 -7.75
N PHE A 228 13.14 -2.25 -6.96
CA PHE A 228 13.82 -0.96 -7.10
C PHE A 228 15.26 -0.99 -6.60
N GLN A 229 15.59 -1.88 -5.67
CA GLN A 229 16.97 -2.08 -5.24
C GLN A 229 17.85 -2.70 -6.32
N PHE A 230 17.35 -3.68 -7.06
CA PHE A 230 18.10 -4.25 -8.18
C PHE A 230 18.41 -3.21 -9.25
N ILE A 231 17.45 -2.31 -9.52
CA ILE A 231 17.65 -1.24 -10.50
C ILE A 231 18.72 -0.26 -10.01
N LYS A 232 18.70 0.12 -8.72
CA LYS A 232 19.70 1.02 -8.14
C LYS A 232 21.10 0.41 -8.10
N GLY A 233 21.27 -0.83 -7.63
CA GLY A 233 22.58 -1.46 -7.51
C GLY A 233 23.34 -1.44 -8.85
N ILE A 234 22.61 -1.56 -9.96
CA ILE A 234 23.17 -1.43 -11.30
C ILE A 234 23.55 0.02 -11.62
N ILE A 235 22.67 0.99 -11.36
CA ILE A 235 22.95 2.41 -11.64
C ILE A 235 24.20 2.90 -10.91
N TYR A 236 24.42 2.50 -9.65
CA TYR A 236 25.62 2.89 -8.90
C TYR A 236 26.87 2.11 -9.30
N SER A 237 26.71 0.97 -9.98
CA SER A 237 27.84 0.19 -10.52
C SER A 237 28.28 0.62 -11.93
N ILE A 238 27.51 1.48 -12.60
CA ILE A 238 27.80 2.07 -13.91
C ILE A 238 28.37 3.48 -13.69
#